data_AF-A0AAX0QY54-F1
#
_entry.id   AF-A0AAX0QY54-F1
#
_cell.length_a   1.000
_cell.length_b   1.000
_cell.length_c   1.000
_cell.angle_alpha   90.00
_cell.angle_beta   90.00
_cell.angle_gamma   90.00
#
_symmetry.space_group_name_H-M   'P 1'
#
loop_
_entity.id
_entity.type
_entity.pdbx_description
1 polymer ?
#
loop_
_entity_poly.entity_id
_entity_poly.type
_entity_poly.pdbx_seq_one_letter_code
_entity_poly.pdbx_strand_id
1 'polypeptide(L)'
;MNIELLTSILEFLLFIVKAYTFGMIIYIFMSWLPGARESAVGRWMSKIYEPFLEPFRRIIPPLGLVDISPIVAFLVLNLFERGLVAIFKLILHQIYS
;
A
#
# COMPACT_ATOMS: atom_id res chain seq x y z
N MET A 1 -1.06 -1.03 28.87
CA MET A 1 -1.64 -0.36 27.67
C MET A 1 -3.09 -0.76 27.60
N ASN A 2 -4.03 0.19 27.49
CA ASN A 2 -5.46 -0.13 27.40
C ASN A 2 -5.73 -0.89 26.08
N ILE A 3 -6.57 -1.93 26.12
CA ILE A 3 -6.98 -2.71 24.95
C ILE A 3 -7.66 -1.83 23.90
N GLU A 4 -8.45 -0.85 24.36
CA GLU A 4 -9.09 0.13 23.48
C GLU A 4 -8.02 0.92 22.71
N LEU A 5 -6.99 1.41 23.41
CA LEU A 5 -5.88 2.13 22.79
C LEU A 5 -5.15 1.26 21.77
N LEU A 6 -4.85 0.01 22.12
CA LEU A 6 -4.18 -0.94 21.24
C LEU A 6 -5.03 -1.16 19.96
N THR A 7 -6.35 -1.35 20.12
CA THR A 7 -7.29 -1.53 19.01
C THR A 7 -7.35 -0.30 18.11
N SER A 8 -7.45 0.91 18.68
CA SER A 8 -7.44 2.15 17.91
C SER A 8 -6.15 2.35 17.12
N ILE A 9 -5.00 1.94 17.69
CA ILE A 9 -3.72 1.97 16.97
C ILE A 9 -3.77 1.03 15.75
N LEU A 10 -4.26 -0.20 15.92
CA LEU A 10 -4.39 -1.14 14.79
C LEU A 10 -5.32 -0.57 13.72
N GLU A 11 -6.49 -0.09 14.09
CA GLU A 11 -7.47 0.46 13.15
C GLU A 11 -6.90 1.64 12.36
N PHE A 12 -6.16 2.53 13.02
CA PHE A 12 -5.47 3.63 12.37
C PHE A 12 -4.40 3.16 11.39
N LEU A 13 -3.59 2.16 11.75
CA LEU A 13 -2.60 1.57 10.84
C LEU A 13 -3.26 0.92 9.62
N LEU A 14 -4.35 0.16 9.84
CA LEU A 14 -5.11 -0.47 8.76
C LEU A 14 -5.76 0.59 7.85
N PHE A 15 -6.24 1.70 8.42
CA PHE A 15 -6.75 2.83 7.65
C PHE A 15 -5.67 3.43 6.75
N ILE A 16 -4.45 3.64 7.26
CA ILE A 16 -3.32 4.14 6.45
C ILE A 16 -3.01 3.18 5.31
N VAL A 17 -2.95 1.86 5.57
CA VAL A 17 -2.67 0.85 4.54
C VAL A 17 -3.76 0.88 3.46
N LYS A 18 -5.03 0.99 3.84
CA LYS A 18 -6.16 1.09 2.90
C LYS A 18 -6.10 2.38 2.07
N ALA A 19 -5.83 3.52 2.71
CA ALA A 19 -5.70 4.80 2.03
C ALA A 19 -4.53 4.79 1.03
N TYR A 20 -3.38 4.24 1.43
CA TYR A 20 -2.22 4.08 0.56
C TYR A 20 -2.53 3.14 -0.62
N THR A 21 -3.21 2.02 -0.37
CA THR A 21 -3.60 1.06 -1.42
C THR A 21 -4.54 1.71 -2.43
N PHE A 22 -5.57 2.42 -1.98
CA PHE A 22 -6.51 3.10 -2.87
C PHE A 22 -5.85 4.24 -3.65
N GLY A 23 -5.00 5.03 -2.99
CA GLY A 23 -4.23 6.08 -3.65
C GLY A 23 -3.25 5.52 -4.69
N MET A 24 -2.67 4.35 -4.46
CA MET A 24 -1.84 3.66 -5.44
C MET A 24 -2.64 3.23 -6.66
N ILE A 25 -3.86 2.72 -6.48
CA ILE A 25 -4.76 2.38 -7.59
C ILE A 25 -5.00 3.62 -8.47
N ILE A 26 -5.33 4.77 -7.86
CA ILE A 26 -5.49 6.03 -8.59
C ILE A 26 -4.20 6.40 -9.33
N TYR A 27 -3.05 6.31 -8.66
CA TYR A 27 -1.76 6.63 -9.25
C TYR A 27 -1.46 5.78 -10.48
N ILE A 28 -1.70 4.47 -10.43
CA ILE A 28 -1.47 3.55 -11.55
C ILE A 28 -2.27 3.98 -12.76
N PHE A 29 -3.58 4.24 -12.60
CA PHE A 29 -4.41 4.71 -13.71
C PHE A 29 -3.94 6.08 -14.24
N MET A 30 -3.55 7.00 -13.36
CA MET A 30 -2.96 8.28 -13.79
C MET A 30 -1.64 8.10 -14.52
N SER A 31 -0.82 7.12 -14.15
CA SER A 31 0.51 6.88 -14.73
C SER A 31 0.45 6.39 -16.18
N TRP A 32 -0.66 5.77 -16.58
CA TRP A 32 -0.90 5.30 -17.95
C TRP A 32 -1.27 6.45 -18.90
N LEU A 33 -1.71 7.60 -18.36
CA LEU A 33 -2.12 8.77 -19.14
C LEU A 33 -1.04 9.86 -19.02
N PRO A 34 -0.28 10.18 -20.09
CA PRO A 34 0.83 11.13 -20.02
C PRO A 34 0.46 12.49 -19.39
N GLY A 35 -0.66 13.09 -19.80
CA GLY A 35 -1.11 14.37 -19.25
C GLY A 35 -1.46 14.31 -17.74
N ALA A 36 -2.00 13.19 -17.26
CA ALA A 36 -2.31 13.03 -15.84
C ALA A 36 -1.04 12.78 -15.02
N ARG A 37 -0.12 11.97 -15.55
CA ARG A 37 1.20 11.71 -14.96
C ARG A 37 2.03 12.98 -14.82
N GLU A 38 2.00 13.84 -15.83
CA GLU A 38 2.76 15.10 -15.87
C GLU A 38 2.10 16.22 -15.07
N SER A 39 0.86 16.07 -14.61
CA SER A 39 0.19 17.06 -13.76
C SER A 39 0.91 17.27 -12.41
N ALA A 40 0.61 18.37 -11.72
CA ALA A 40 1.18 18.63 -10.39
C ALA A 40 0.84 17.50 -9.39
N VAL A 41 -0.39 16.98 -9.46
CA VAL A 41 -0.84 15.85 -8.63
C VAL A 41 -0.11 14.56 -9.03
N GLY A 42 0.00 14.26 -10.32
CA GLY A 42 0.70 13.07 -10.82
C GLY A 42 2.17 13.03 -10.40
N ARG A 43 2.89 14.16 -10.50
CA ARG A 43 4.27 14.29 -10.02
C ARG A 43 4.42 14.22 -8.50
N TRP A 44 3.40 14.62 -7.74
CA TRP A 44 3.42 14.47 -6.29
C TRP A 44 3.18 13.01 -5.88
N MET A 45 2.21 12.35 -6.52
CA MET A 45 1.93 10.93 -6.31
C MET A 45 3.12 10.04 -6.72
N SER A 46 3.83 10.38 -7.81
CA SER A 46 5.00 9.60 -8.22
C SER A 46 6.08 9.55 -7.13
N LYS A 47 6.30 10.65 -6.40
CA LYS A 47 7.24 10.67 -5.26
C LYS A 47 6.83 9.73 -4.13
N ILE A 48 5.54 9.44 -3.99
CA ILE A 48 4.99 8.59 -2.93
C ILE A 48 5.01 7.11 -3.35
N TYR A 49 4.62 6.81 -4.60
CA TYR A 49 4.37 5.44 -5.04
C TYR A 49 5.51 4.83 -5.85
N GLU A 50 6.30 5.62 -6.59
CA GLU A 50 7.42 5.09 -7.39
C GLU A 50 8.48 4.37 -6.56
N PRO A 51 8.92 4.85 -5.38
CA PRO A 51 9.91 4.13 -4.58
C PRO A 51 9.44 2.72 -4.16
N PHE A 52 8.13 2.53 -3.99
CA PHE A 52 7.54 1.23 -3.69
C PHE A 52 7.33 0.38 -4.94
N LEU A 53 6.92 0.98 -6.06
CA LEU A 53 6.64 0.26 -7.32
C LEU A 53 7.90 -0.14 -8.10
N GLU A 54 8.96 0.66 -8.03
CA GLU A 54 10.19 0.46 -8.83
C GLU A 54 10.85 -0.91 -8.59
N PRO A 55 11.00 -1.42 -7.35
CA PRO A 55 11.50 -2.78 -7.11
C PRO A 55 10.68 -3.86 -7.81
N PHE A 56 9.35 -3.71 -7.87
CA PHE A 56 8.47 -4.70 -8.52
C PHE A 56 8.59 -4.65 -10.04
N ARG A 57 8.81 -3.46 -10.64
CA ARG A 57 9.07 -3.32 -12.09
C ARG A 57 10.36 -3.97 -12.54
N ARG A 58 11.33 -4.12 -11.64
CA ARG A 58 12.57 -4.87 -11.92
C ARG A 58 12.32 -6.37 -12.04
N ILE A 59 11.27 -6.88 -11.39
CA ILE A 59 10.87 -8.30 -11.43
C ILE A 59 9.89 -8.54 -12.59
N ILE A 60 8.88 -7.68 -12.74
CA ILE A 60 7.88 -7.72 -13.81
C ILE A 60 7.93 -6.38 -14.57
N PRO A 61 8.70 -6.30 -15.67
CA PRO A 61 8.79 -5.09 -16.47
C PRO A 61 7.43 -4.68 -17.07
N PRO A 62 7.20 -3.37 -17.32
CA PRO A 62 6.00 -2.89 -17.99
C PRO A 62 5.84 -3.46 -19.40
N LEU A 63 4.60 -3.68 -19.82
CA LEU A 63 4.26 -4.08 -21.19
C LEU A 63 3.80 -2.85 -21.97
N GLY A 64 4.74 -2.18 -22.64
CA GLY A 64 4.49 -0.90 -23.31
C GLY A 64 4.18 0.20 -22.30
N LEU A 65 3.00 0.82 -22.41
CA LEU A 65 2.54 1.88 -21.49
C LEU A 65 1.88 1.33 -20.22
N VAL A 66 1.53 0.04 -20.20
CA VAL A 66 0.80 -0.57 -19.10
C VAL A 66 1.77 -1.23 -18.14
N ASP A 67 1.77 -0.73 -16.90
CA ASP A 67 2.52 -1.30 -15.80
C ASP A 67 1.70 -2.39 -15.10
N ILE A 68 2.16 -3.65 -15.21
CA ILE A 68 1.53 -4.82 -14.59
C ILE A 68 2.20 -5.20 -13.25
N SER A 69 3.36 -4.60 -12.94
CA SER A 69 4.04 -4.78 -11.65
C SER A 69 3.18 -4.49 -10.40
N PRO A 70 2.15 -3.59 -10.43
CA PRO A 70 1.32 -3.36 -9.27
C PRO A 70 0.56 -4.58 -8.75
N ILE A 71 0.36 -5.63 -9.55
CA ILE A 71 -0.28 -6.86 -9.08
C ILE A 71 0.52 -7.45 -7.91
N VAL A 72 1.85 -7.49 -8.04
CA VAL A 72 2.74 -7.98 -6.98
C VAL A 72 2.79 -7.00 -5.81
N ALA A 73 2.79 -5.70 -6.10
CA ALA A 73 2.75 -4.66 -5.07
C ALA A 73 1.50 -4.77 -4.19
N PHE A 74 0.33 -5.01 -4.79
CA PHE A 74 -0.93 -5.24 -4.07
C PHE A 74 -0.92 -6.54 -3.28
N LEU A 75 -0.33 -7.60 -3.82
CA LEU A 75 -0.14 -8.85 -3.06
C LEU A 75 0.68 -8.60 -1.79
N VAL A 76 1.79 -7.86 -1.91
CA VAL A 76 2.65 -7.51 -0.77
C VAL A 76 1.89 -6.66 0.25
N LEU A 77 1.13 -5.65 -0.19
CA LEU A 77 0.30 -4.84 0.71
C LEU A 77 -0.78 -5.68 1.41
N ASN A 78 -1.41 -6.63 0.71
CA ASN A 78 -2.40 -7.52 1.32
C ASN A 78 -1.78 -8.44 2.37
N LEU A 79 -0.59 -8.98 2.10
CA LEU A 79 0.14 -9.79 3.07
C LEU A 79 0.58 -8.95 4.27
N PHE A 80 1.00 -7.71 4.05
CA PHE A 80 1.33 -6.77 5.12
C PHE A 80 0.12 -6.46 6.02
N GLU A 81 -1.05 -6.15 5.44
CA GLU A 81 -2.29 -5.91 6.17
C GLU A 81 -2.67 -7.13 7.04
N ARG A 82 -2.64 -8.34 6.46
CA ARG A 82 -2.90 -9.59 7.19
C ARG A 82 -1.88 -9.81 8.31
N GLY A 83 -0.60 -9.51 8.05
CA GLY A 83 0.47 -9.61 9.03
C GLY A 83 0.26 -8.69 10.23
N LEU A 84 -0.15 -7.44 10.02
CA LEU A 84 -0.49 -6.50 11.09
C LEU A 84 -1.60 -7.07 12.00
N VAL A 85 -2.68 -7.58 11.40
CA VAL A 85 -3.78 -8.20 12.15
C VAL A 85 -3.31 -9.44 12.91
N ALA A 86 -2.46 -10.27 12.30
CA ALA A 86 -1.94 -11.47 12.95
C ALA A 86 -1.06 -11.13 14.16
N ILE A 87 -0.13 -10.17 14.02
CA ILE A 87 0.73 -9.70 15.11
C ILE A 87 -0.11 -9.14 16.25
N PHE A 88 -1.12 -8.33 15.93
CA PHE A 88 -2.03 -7.79 16.93
C PHE A 88 -2.76 -8.90 17.71
N LYS A 89 -3.28 -9.92 17.01
CA LYS A 89 -3.91 -11.08 17.66
C LYS A 89 -2.95 -11.83 18.57
N LEU A 90 -1.69 -11.99 18.15
CA LEU A 90 -0.65 -12.60 18.99
C LEU A 90 -0.41 -11.78 20.26
N ILE A 91 -0.31 -10.46 20.15
CA ILE A 91 -0.13 -9.57 21.30
C ILE A 91 -1.32 -9.67 22.25
N LEU A 92 -2.56 -9.63 21.74
CA LEU A 92 -3.74 -9.78 22.57
C LEU A 92 -3.74 -11.14 23.28
N HIS A 93 -3.43 -12.22 22.58
CA HIS A 93 -3.38 -13.55 23.18
C HIS A 93 -2.44 -13.60 24.39
N GLN A 94 -1.25 -13.00 24.30
CA GLN A 94 -0.28 -12.93 25.40
C GLN A 94 -0.73 -12.06 26.59
N ILE A 95 -1.62 -11.10 26.37
CA ILE A 95 -2.12 -10.20 27.42
C ILE A 95 -3.28 -10.83 28.20
N TYR A 96 -4.07 -11.70 27.57
CA TYR A 96 -5.27 -12.30 28.16
C TYR A 96 -5.09 -13.76 28.62
N SER A 97 -3.95 -14.39 28.32
CA SER A 97 -3.52 -15.67 28.89
C SER A 97 -2.80 -15.47 30.22
#